data_AF-A0A349ZW50-F1
#
_entry.id   AF-A0A349ZW50-F1
#
_cell.length_a   1.000
_cell.length_b   1.000
_cell.length_c   1.000
_cell.angle_alpha   90.00
_cell.angle_beta   90.00
_cell.angle_gamma   90.00
#
_symmetry.space_group_name_H-M   'P 1'
#
loop_
_entity.id
_entity.type
_entity.pdbx_description
1 polymer ?
#
loop_
_entity_poly.entity_id
_entity_poly.type
_entity_poly.pdbx_seq_one_letter_code
_entity_poly.pdbx_strand_id
1 'polypeptide(L)'
;MKYTRIALVALCLLTSCSKTETDTTDTATEAASSQEISQVMEPRKLTSDTGTEINVTYFAQGDEVAVKLQNVDMPEQTLSAKGTSTSGNPVFSNEEYLWEMTQEGKAGLLTDKNGTSTEYK
;
A
#
# COMPACT_ATOMS: atom_id res chain seq x y z
N MET A 1 55.04 2.14 33.35
CA MET A 1 55.25 2.87 32.09
C MET A 1 55.40 1.87 30.95
N LYS A 2 54.81 2.20 29.78
CA LYS A 2 55.03 1.64 28.44
C LYS A 2 54.05 0.56 27.89
N TYR A 3 53.00 1.11 27.26
CA TYR A 3 52.50 0.89 25.89
C TYR A 3 52.05 -0.49 25.39
N THR A 4 50.72 -0.58 25.23
CA THR A 4 49.99 -0.82 23.96
C THR A 4 50.26 -2.13 23.20
N ARG A 5 49.22 -2.98 23.15
CA ARG A 5 48.92 -3.82 21.97
C ARG A 5 47.43 -3.63 21.64
N ILE A 6 47.20 -2.90 20.55
CA ILE A 6 45.94 -2.84 19.81
C ILE A 6 45.77 -4.18 19.08
N ALA A 7 44.59 -4.80 19.20
CA ALA A 7 44.05 -5.83 18.31
C ALA A 7 42.58 -5.41 18.10
N LEU A 8 42.17 -4.80 16.99
CA LEU A 8 42.17 -5.20 15.58
C LEU A 8 41.20 -6.35 15.28
N VAL A 9 40.11 -5.98 14.58
CA VAL A 9 39.30 -6.77 13.63
C VAL A 9 38.36 -7.81 14.27
N ALA A 10 37.14 -8.07 13.83
CA ALA A 10 36.14 -7.41 12.99
C ALA A 10 34.92 -8.36 12.97
N LEU A 11 33.81 -7.86 12.44
CA LEU A 11 32.92 -8.60 11.53
C LEU A 11 31.82 -9.50 12.15
N CYS A 12 30.60 -8.98 12.01
CA CYS A 12 29.39 -9.63 11.50
C CYS A 12 29.21 -11.13 11.76
N LEU A 13 28.28 -11.45 12.67
CA LEU A 13 27.46 -12.65 12.53
C LEU A 13 26.09 -12.22 12.01
N LEU A 14 25.99 -12.16 10.69
CA LEU A 14 24.73 -12.27 9.97
C LEU A 14 24.14 -13.64 10.34
N THR A 15 23.03 -13.67 11.08
CA THR A 15 22.21 -14.86 11.22
C THR A 15 21.61 -15.18 9.87
N SER A 16 22.33 -15.98 9.09
CA SER A 16 21.82 -16.65 7.90
C SER A 16 20.61 -17.48 8.30
N CYS A 17 19.43 -17.10 7.80
CA CYS A 17 18.27 -17.99 7.75
C CYS A 17 18.72 -19.30 7.08
N SER A 18 18.64 -20.39 7.81
CA SER A 18 18.95 -21.73 7.33
C SER A 18 17.98 -22.09 6.21
N LYS A 19 18.51 -22.27 4.99
CA LYS A 19 17.84 -23.01 3.93
C LYS A 19 17.84 -24.48 4.37
N THR A 20 16.69 -25.00 4.74
CA THR A 20 16.50 -26.44 4.93
C THR A 20 15.96 -26.98 3.61
N GLU A 21 16.84 -27.62 2.84
CA GLU A 21 16.44 -28.52 1.76
C GLU A 21 16.09 -29.87 2.37
N THR A 22 14.84 -30.29 2.18
CA THR A 22 14.41 -31.67 2.43
C THR A 22 13.99 -32.23 1.07
N ASP A 23 14.82 -33.10 0.51
CA ASP A 23 14.43 -34.00 -0.56
C ASP A 23 13.45 -35.05 -0.01
N THR A 24 12.28 -35.17 -0.65
CA THR A 24 11.52 -36.43 -0.70
C THR A 24 10.75 -36.50 -2.01
N THR A 25 11.03 -37.58 -2.74
CA THR A 25 10.58 -37.95 -4.09
C THR A 25 9.10 -38.37 -4.16
N ASP A 26 8.44 -37.84 -5.20
CA ASP A 26 7.28 -38.27 -5.99
C ASP A 26 6.06 -38.95 -5.34
N THR A 27 4.88 -38.32 -5.49
CA THR A 27 3.70 -38.88 -6.19
C THR A 27 2.59 -37.83 -6.35
N ALA A 28 2.00 -37.80 -7.54
CA ALA A 28 0.76 -37.14 -7.95
C ALA A 28 0.80 -35.61 -8.17
N THR A 29 1.13 -35.27 -9.41
CA THR A 29 0.65 -34.08 -10.12
C THR A 29 -0.85 -33.91 -9.95
N GLU A 30 -1.24 -33.05 -9.02
CA GLU A 30 -2.47 -32.27 -9.15
C GLU A 30 -1.99 -30.83 -9.17
N ALA A 31 -2.05 -30.20 -10.34
CA ALA A 31 -1.78 -28.79 -10.48
C ALA A 31 -2.84 -28.07 -9.64
N ALA A 32 -2.49 -27.78 -8.38
CA ALA A 32 -3.20 -26.82 -7.57
C ALA A 32 -3.14 -25.52 -8.35
N SER A 33 -4.22 -25.24 -9.08
CA SER A 33 -4.53 -23.95 -9.67
C SER A 33 -4.15 -22.91 -8.63
N SER A 34 -3.02 -22.24 -8.83
CA SER A 34 -2.63 -21.09 -8.04
C SER A 34 -3.78 -20.11 -8.26
N GLN A 35 -4.69 -20.06 -7.29
CA GLN A 35 -5.69 -19.01 -7.25
C GLN A 35 -4.87 -17.75 -7.09
N GLU A 36 -4.72 -17.00 -8.19
CA GLU A 36 -4.13 -15.67 -8.14
C GLU A 36 -4.86 -14.92 -7.01
N ILE A 37 -4.11 -14.57 -5.97
CA ILE A 37 -4.65 -13.80 -4.86
C ILE A 37 -5.08 -12.46 -5.47
N SER A 38 -6.39 -12.24 -5.60
CA SER A 38 -6.93 -10.99 -6.12
C SER A 38 -6.36 -9.84 -5.29
N GLN A 39 -5.55 -9.00 -5.93
CA GLN A 39 -4.85 -7.88 -5.28
C GLN A 39 -5.72 -6.62 -5.18
N VAL A 40 -7.03 -6.79 -5.36
CA VAL A 40 -8.04 -5.72 -5.33
C VAL A 40 -8.85 -5.87 -4.04
N MET A 41 -8.89 -4.83 -3.22
CA MET A 41 -9.75 -4.79 -2.05
C MET A 41 -11.21 -4.58 -2.45
N GLU A 42 -12.14 -5.04 -1.62
CA GLU A 42 -13.57 -4.75 -1.83
C GLU A 42 -13.82 -3.23 -1.81
N PRO A 43 -14.64 -2.69 -2.74
CA PRO A 43 -14.99 -1.28 -2.76
C PRO A 43 -15.66 -0.85 -1.47
N ARG A 44 -15.22 0.27 -0.91
CA ARG A 44 -15.84 0.90 0.26
C ARG A 44 -16.58 2.15 -0.16
N LYS A 45 -17.87 2.22 0.18
CA LYS A 45 -18.67 3.44 0.09
C LYS A 45 -18.41 4.32 1.32
N LEU A 46 -18.07 5.57 1.08
CA LEU A 46 -17.91 6.61 2.09
C LEU A 46 -18.84 7.78 1.78
N THR A 47 -19.24 8.53 2.81
CA THR A 47 -20.16 9.66 2.67
C THR A 47 -19.57 10.92 3.29
N SER A 48 -19.72 12.04 2.59
CA SER A 48 -19.33 13.37 3.08
C SER A 48 -20.41 14.00 3.95
N ASP A 49 -20.07 15.07 4.66
CA ASP A 49 -21.01 15.82 5.50
C ASP A 49 -22.18 16.44 4.70
N THR A 50 -22.01 16.61 3.38
CA THR A 50 -23.07 17.10 2.47
C THR A 50 -23.96 15.98 1.91
N GLY A 51 -23.70 14.72 2.27
CA GLY A 51 -24.43 13.56 1.77
C GLY A 51 -23.94 13.02 0.42
N THR A 52 -22.88 13.58 -0.15
CA THR A 52 -22.27 13.04 -1.37
C THR A 52 -21.53 11.74 -1.04
N GLU A 53 -21.80 10.68 -1.80
CA GLU A 53 -21.16 9.38 -1.66
C GLU A 53 -19.96 9.23 -2.61
N ILE A 54 -18.95 8.45 -2.20
CA ILE A 54 -17.83 8.04 -3.04
C ILE A 54 -17.49 6.57 -2.77
N ASN A 55 -17.21 5.80 -3.82
CA ASN A 55 -16.65 4.46 -3.72
C ASN A 55 -15.13 4.54 -3.84
N VAL A 56 -14.44 3.87 -2.93
CA VAL A 56 -12.98 3.83 -2.83
C VAL A 56 -12.52 2.38 -2.88
N THR A 57 -11.64 2.06 -3.83
CA THR A 57 -11.10 0.71 -4.02
C THR A 57 -9.58 0.77 -4.07
N TYR A 58 -8.91 0.21 -3.08
CA TYR A 58 -7.46 0.07 -3.09
C TYR A 58 -7.04 -1.21 -3.80
N PHE A 59 -5.98 -1.15 -4.58
CA PHE A 59 -5.51 -2.30 -5.36
C PHE A 59 -4.01 -2.23 -5.61
N ALA A 60 -3.37 -3.37 -5.84
CA ALA A 60 -2.00 -3.40 -6.32
C ALA A 60 -1.94 -3.03 -7.81
N GLN A 61 -1.01 -2.16 -8.18
CA GLN A 61 -0.71 -1.77 -9.54
C GLN A 61 0.80 -1.97 -9.77
N GLY A 62 1.16 -3.19 -10.22
CA GLY A 62 2.56 -3.62 -10.23
C GLY A 62 3.08 -3.78 -8.80
N ASP A 63 4.20 -3.14 -8.49
CA ASP A 63 4.82 -3.18 -7.16
C ASP A 63 4.31 -2.07 -6.21
N GLU A 64 3.35 -1.26 -6.66
CA GLU A 64 2.79 -0.13 -5.90
C GLU A 64 1.32 -0.36 -5.52
N VAL A 65 0.83 0.42 -4.57
CA VAL A 65 -0.61 0.51 -4.26
C VAL A 65 -1.21 1.71 -4.98
N ALA A 66 -2.38 1.52 -5.56
CA ALA A 66 -3.18 2.55 -6.19
C ALA A 66 -4.60 2.57 -5.58
N VAL A 67 -5.32 3.65 -5.85
CA VAL A 67 -6.72 3.80 -5.43
C VAL A 67 -7.59 4.19 -6.62
N LYS A 68 -8.74 3.53 -6.73
CA LYS A 68 -9.83 3.95 -7.62
C LYS A 68 -10.87 4.71 -6.82
N LEU A 69 -11.28 5.85 -7.36
CA LEU A 69 -12.34 6.69 -6.82
C LEU A 69 -13.47 6.80 -7.83
N GLN A 70 -14.71 6.64 -7.38
CA GLN A 70 -15.89 6.78 -8.23
C GLN A 70 -17.05 7.38 -7.43
N ASN A 71 -17.72 8.39 -7.99
CA ASN A 71 -19.00 8.86 -7.48
C ASN A 71 -19.98 9.10 -8.65
N VAL A 72 -21.19 9.59 -8.36
CA VAL A 72 -22.22 9.80 -9.39
C VAL A 72 -21.90 10.95 -10.35
N ASP A 73 -21.09 11.92 -9.90
CA ASP A 73 -20.77 13.16 -10.63
C ASP A 73 -19.39 13.13 -11.29
N MET A 74 -18.59 12.10 -11.01
CA MET A 74 -17.18 11.98 -11.39
C MET A 74 -16.92 10.61 -12.04
N PRO A 75 -16.36 10.56 -13.26
CA PRO A 75 -15.94 9.30 -13.86
C PRO A 75 -14.86 8.64 -13.00
N GLU A 76 -14.71 7.31 -13.09
CA GLU A 76 -13.69 6.57 -12.34
C GLU A 76 -12.31 7.23 -12.50
N GLN A 77 -11.68 7.54 -11.37
CA GLN A 77 -10.34 8.09 -11.29
C GLN A 77 -9.42 7.05 -10.69
N THR A 78 -8.31 6.75 -11.36
CA THR A 78 -7.21 5.98 -10.77
C THR A 78 -6.13 6.95 -10.31
N LEU A 79 -5.73 6.83 -9.04
CA LEU A 79 -4.69 7.63 -8.41
C LEU A 79 -3.56 6.70 -7.95
N SER A 80 -2.32 7.10 -8.20
CA SER A 80 -1.13 6.35 -7.81
C SER A 80 -0.55 6.88 -6.50
N ALA A 81 0.10 6.02 -5.72
CA ALA A 81 0.77 6.43 -4.49
C ALA A 81 1.82 7.54 -4.75
N LYS A 82 1.90 8.51 -3.83
CA LYS A 82 2.88 9.62 -3.85
C LYS A 82 3.73 9.70 -2.59
N GLY A 83 3.43 8.91 -1.56
CA GLY A 83 4.12 8.90 -0.28
C GLY A 83 3.14 9.12 0.87
N THR A 84 3.56 9.88 1.87
CA THR A 84 2.77 10.17 3.07
C THR A 84 2.61 11.68 3.31
N SER A 85 1.48 12.07 3.89
CA SER A 85 1.24 13.43 4.36
C SER A 85 2.09 13.74 5.60
N THR A 86 2.08 15.00 6.07
CA THR A 86 2.75 15.40 7.31
C THR A 86 2.23 14.66 8.55
N SER A 87 1.00 14.13 8.47
CA SER A 87 0.37 13.31 9.52
C SER A 87 0.73 11.83 9.41
N GLY A 88 1.54 11.45 8.42
CA GLY A 88 1.91 10.06 8.15
C GLY A 88 0.88 9.26 7.34
N ASN A 89 -0.18 9.91 6.86
CA ASN A 89 -1.25 9.25 6.10
C ASN A 89 -0.79 8.98 4.65
N PRO A 90 -1.05 7.81 4.06
CA PRO A 90 -0.78 7.58 2.65
C PRO A 90 -1.51 8.56 1.73
N VAL A 91 -0.79 9.07 0.75
CA VAL A 91 -1.31 10.03 -0.25
C VAL A 91 -1.22 9.42 -1.63
N PHE A 92 -2.31 9.55 -2.39
CA PHE A 92 -2.43 9.12 -3.78
C PHE A 92 -2.79 10.33 -4.63
N SER A 93 -2.32 10.40 -5.87
CA SER A 93 -2.72 11.50 -6.76
C SER A 93 -2.68 11.12 -8.24
N ASN A 94 -3.44 11.89 -9.02
CA ASN A 94 -3.31 12.02 -10.46
C ASN A 94 -3.25 13.52 -10.83
N GLU A 95 -3.57 13.89 -12.07
CA GLU A 95 -3.56 15.29 -12.53
C GLU A 95 -4.71 16.13 -11.97
N GLU A 96 -5.82 15.49 -11.59
CA GLU A 96 -7.07 16.17 -11.22
C GLU A 96 -7.34 16.14 -9.71
N TYR A 97 -6.83 15.12 -9.02
CA TYR A 97 -7.18 14.83 -7.63
C TYR A 97 -6.00 14.35 -6.79
N LEU A 98 -6.07 14.67 -5.50
CA LEU A 98 -5.27 14.11 -4.42
C LEU A 98 -6.20 13.43 -3.41
N TRP A 99 -5.87 12.21 -3.02
CA TRP A 99 -6.56 11.45 -1.99
C TRP A 99 -5.61 11.17 -0.84
N GLU A 100 -5.91 11.72 0.34
CA GLU A 100 -5.24 11.34 1.59
C GLU A 100 -6.08 10.30 2.32
N MET A 101 -5.52 9.10 2.49
CA MET A 101 -6.18 8.00 3.20
C MET A 101 -6.10 8.26 4.70
N THR A 102 -7.24 8.48 5.35
CA THR A 102 -7.31 8.71 6.80
C THR A 102 -7.95 7.51 7.51
N GLN A 103 -7.76 7.42 8.83
CA GLN A 103 -8.37 6.38 9.66
C GLN A 103 -8.15 4.95 9.11
N GLU A 104 -6.94 4.64 8.64
CA GLU A 104 -6.58 3.32 8.10
C GLU A 104 -7.47 2.87 6.92
N GLY A 105 -7.85 3.81 6.04
CA GLY A 105 -8.69 3.52 4.88
C GLY A 105 -10.18 3.45 5.19
N LYS A 106 -10.58 3.80 6.42
CA LYS A 106 -11.99 3.95 6.79
C LYS A 106 -12.56 5.32 6.44
N ALA A 107 -11.70 6.29 6.14
CA ALA A 107 -12.07 7.63 5.73
C ALA A 107 -11.02 8.18 4.75
N GLY A 108 -11.26 9.37 4.21
CA GLY A 108 -10.23 10.09 3.47
C GLY A 108 -10.60 11.52 3.09
N LEU A 109 -9.60 12.25 2.64
CA LEU A 109 -9.71 13.63 2.20
C LEU A 109 -9.42 13.69 0.70
N LEU A 110 -10.43 14.03 -0.10
CA LEU A 110 -10.29 14.27 -1.53
C LEU A 110 -10.05 15.76 -1.76
N THR A 111 -8.96 16.11 -2.42
CA THR A 111 -8.65 17.49 -2.83
C THR A 111 -8.62 17.57 -4.34
N ASP A 112 -9.39 18.49 -4.92
CA ASP A 112 -9.38 18.74 -6.36
C ASP A 112 -8.17 19.58 -6.79
N LYS A 113 -7.94 19.70 -8.10
CA LYS A 113 -6.87 20.53 -8.67
C LYS A 113 -6.92 22.02 -8.31
N ASN A 114 -8.07 22.51 -7.85
CA ASN A 114 -8.25 23.89 -7.40
C ASN A 114 -7.90 24.06 -5.91
N GLY A 115 -7.58 22.97 -5.21
CA GLY A 115 -7.32 22.95 -3.77
C GLY A 115 -8.57 22.88 -2.91
N THR A 116 -9.73 22.56 -3.48
CA THR A 116 -10.98 22.34 -2.73
C THR A 116 -10.95 20.95 -2.14
N SER A 117 -11.06 20.84 -0.82
CA SER A 117 -11.03 19.57 -0.11
C SER A 117 -12.39 19.16 0.45
N THR A 118 -12.73 17.88 0.31
CA THR A 118 -13.93 17.24 0.86
C THR A 118 -13.54 16.01 1.67
N GLU A 119 -13.99 15.94 2.91
CA GLU A 119 -13.79 14.78 3.78
C GLU A 119 -14.92 13.75 3.57
N TYR A 120 -14.56 12.47 3.55
CA TYR A 120 -15.47 11.33 3.43
C TYR A 120 -15.23 10.32 4.56
N LYS A 121 -16.30 9.80 5.16
CA LYS A 121 -16.29 8.87 6.31
C LYS A 121 -17.22 7.67 6.11
#